data_AF-A0A9Q3PJ83-F1
#
_entry.id   AF-A0A9Q3PJ83-F1
#
_cell.length_a   1.000
_cell.length_b   1.000
_cell.length_c   1.000
_cell.angle_alpha   90.00
_cell.angle_beta   90.00
_cell.angle_gamma   90.00
#
_symmetry.space_group_name_H-M   'P 1'
#
loop_
_entity.id
_entity.type
_entity.pdbx_description
1 polymer ?
#
loop_
_entity_poly.entity_id
_entity_poly.type
_entity_poly.pdbx_seq_one_letter_code
_entity_poly.pdbx_strand_id
1 'polypeptide(L)'
;MTVDRVKAFESLRQALTTDSLLLMPNFKLHFNLYIDASGDGLGAALNQVLNINDKPVEGPICFTSRQIKQTEAIYGASQTECLSLVCV
;
A
#
# COMPACT_ATOMS: atom_id res chain seq x y z
N MET A 1 16.54 -10.10 21.72
CA MET A 1 15.86 -9.18 20.77
C MET A 1 16.69 -7.92 20.66
N THR A 2 17.01 -7.44 19.47
CA THR A 2 17.68 -6.14 19.30
C THR A 2 16.68 -5.01 19.50
N VAL A 3 17.15 -3.84 19.94
CA VAL A 3 16.31 -2.67 20.19
C VAL A 3 15.52 -2.26 18.94
N ASP A 4 16.13 -2.39 17.76
CA ASP A 4 15.49 -2.03 16.49
C ASP A 4 14.33 -2.94 16.12
N ARG A 5 14.40 -4.24 16.45
CA ARG A 5 13.30 -5.19 16.21
C ARG A 5 12.08 -4.87 17.07
N VAL A 6 12.31 -4.46 18.33
CA VAL A 6 11.23 -4.08 19.24
C VAL A 6 10.58 -2.77 18.76
N LYS A 7 11.38 -1.79 18.34
CA LYS A 7 10.86 -0.55 17.75
C LYS A 7 10.03 -0.82 16.50
N ALA A 8 10.54 -1.62 15.56
CA ALA A 8 9.80 -1.96 14.33
C ALA A 8 8.48 -2.67 14.63
N PHE A 9 8.47 -3.60 15.59
CA PHE A 9 7.26 -4.29 16.02
C PHE A 9 6.23 -3.32 16.62
N GLU A 10 6.64 -2.44 17.53
CA GLU A 10 5.74 -1.46 18.14
C GLU A 10 5.21 -0.45 17.11
N SER A 11 6.04 0.00 16.17
CA SER A 11 5.59 0.86 15.06
C SER A 11 4.53 0.17 14.20
N LEU A 12 4.74 -1.10 13.84
CA LEU A 12 3.76 -1.88 13.08
C LEU A 12 2.46 -2.07 13.87
N ARG A 13 2.58 -2.39 15.17
CA ARG A 13 1.42 -2.55 16.06
C ARG A 13 0.61 -1.27 16.15
N GLN A 14 1.29 -0.13 16.30
CA GLN A 14 0.63 1.17 16.34
C GLN A 14 -0.09 1.44 15.02
N ALA A 15 0.60 1.34 13.87
CA ALA A 15 -0.01 1.53 12.56
C ALA A 15 -1.28 0.68 12.36
N LEU A 16 -1.23 -0.62 12.70
CA LEU A 16 -2.38 -1.52 12.58
C LEU A 16 -3.55 -1.19 13.51
N THR A 17 -3.30 -0.53 14.64
CA THR A 17 -4.33 -0.24 15.66
C THR A 17 -4.87 1.18 15.57
N THR A 18 -4.14 2.12 14.95
CA THR A 18 -4.54 3.53 14.85
C THR A 18 -5.04 3.93 13.47
N ASP A 19 -4.69 3.20 12.41
CA ASP A 19 -4.98 3.63 11.04
C ASP A 19 -6.39 3.23 10.55
N SER A 20 -6.76 3.80 9.41
CA SER A 20 -8.10 3.85 8.82
C SER A 20 -8.73 2.47 8.60
N LEU A 21 -10.03 2.40 8.90
CA LEU A 21 -10.90 1.27 8.55
C LEU A 21 -10.82 0.98 7.04
N LEU A 22 -10.50 -0.26 6.69
CA LEU A 22 -10.61 -0.74 5.32
C LEU A 22 -12.09 -0.78 4.89
N LEU A 23 -12.37 -0.23 3.72
CA LEU A 23 -13.69 -0.29 3.11
C LEU A 23 -13.90 -1.65 2.44
N MET A 24 -15.16 -2.11 2.43
CA MET A 24 -15.51 -3.36 1.75
C MET A 24 -15.56 -3.13 0.23
N PRO A 25 -14.92 -3.98 -0.60
CA PRO A 25 -14.86 -3.77 -2.04
C PRO A 25 -16.24 -3.89 -2.70
N ASN A 26 -16.53 -2.96 -3.61
CA ASN A 26 -17.68 -3.02 -4.49
C ASN A 26 -17.23 -3.23 -5.95
N PHE A 27 -17.35 -4.45 -6.45
CA PHE A 27 -16.92 -4.82 -7.80
C PHE A 27 -17.72 -4.18 -8.94
N LYS A 28 -18.81 -3.45 -8.65
CA LYS A 28 -19.58 -2.70 -9.65
C LYS A 28 -19.05 -1.28 -9.89
N LEU A 29 -18.16 -0.80 -9.02
CA LEU A 29 -17.57 0.52 -9.08
C LEU A 29 -16.10 0.41 -9.50
N HIS A 30 -15.55 1.51 -10.02
CA HIS A 30 -14.15 1.58 -10.40
C HIS A 30 -13.24 1.52 -9.16
N PHE A 31 -12.03 1.01 -9.37
CA PHE A 31 -10.97 1.01 -8.36
C PHE A 31 -9.91 2.04 -8.73
N ASN A 32 -9.39 2.74 -7.73
CA ASN A 32 -8.28 3.66 -7.86
C ASN A 32 -7.03 2.99 -7.27
N LEU A 33 -6.02 2.74 -8.10
CA LEU A 33 -4.75 2.18 -7.65
C LEU A 33 -3.73 3.30 -7.52
N TYR A 34 -3.23 3.50 -6.30
CA TYR A 34 -2.09 4.37 -6.03
C TYR A 34 -0.87 3.49 -5.84
N ILE A 35 0.20 3.77 -6.56
CA ILE A 35 1.47 3.04 -6.47
C ILE A 35 2.58 4.02 -6.08
N ASP A 36 3.57 3.51 -5.37
CA ASP A 36 4.80 4.23 -5.07
C ASP A 36 5.96 3.23 -5.00
N ALA A 37 7.13 3.66 -5.47
CA ALA A 37 8.33 2.83 -5.47
C ALA A 37 9.51 3.57 -4.82
N SER A 38 10.14 2.89 -3.88
CA SER A 38 11.39 3.34 -3.25
C SER A 38 12.57 2.48 -3.70
N GLY A 39 13.79 2.84 -3.29
CA GLY A 39 14.98 2.03 -3.57
C GLY A 39 14.94 0.63 -2.96
N ASP A 40 14.18 0.44 -1.87
CA ASP A 40 14.19 -0.80 -1.10
C ASP A 40 12.86 -1.59 -1.20
N GLY A 41 11.77 -0.94 -1.57
CA GLY A 41 10.44 -1.53 -1.54
C GLY A 41 9.44 -0.86 -2.47
N LEU A 42 8.47 -1.66 -2.91
CA LEU A 42 7.32 -1.27 -3.72
C LEU A 42 6.08 -1.24 -2.81
N GLY A 43 5.21 -0.26 -3.01
CA GLY A 43 3.95 -0.16 -2.30
C GLY A 43 2.79 0.19 -3.23
N ALA A 44 1.60 -0.28 -2.90
CA ALA A 44 0.37 0.18 -3.51
C ALA A 44 -0.79 0.21 -2.51
N ALA A 45 -1.66 1.19 -2.70
CA ALA A 45 -2.92 1.33 -2.02
C ALA A 45 -4.05 1.21 -3.05
N LEU A 46 -4.90 0.21 -2.87
CA LEU A 46 -6.13 0.05 -3.63
C LEU A 46 -7.23 0.80 -2.91
N ASN A 47 -7.72 1.86 -3.53
CA ASN A 47 -8.78 2.71 -3.00
C ASN A 47 -10.04 2.60 -3.85
N GLN A 48 -11.17 2.97 -3.27
CA GLN A 48 -12.43 3.05 -3.97
C GLN A 48 -13.27 4.20 -3.41
N VAL A 49 -14.00 4.87 -4.31
CA VAL A 49 -15.00 5.88 -3.93
C VAL A 49 -16.33 5.18 -3.70
N LEU A 50 -16.78 5.13 -2.44
CA LEU A 50 -18.06 4.55 -2.04
C LEU A 50 -19.00 5.66 -1.56
N ASN A 51 -20.30 5.52 -1.88
CA ASN A 51 -21.32 6.39 -1.30
C ASN A 51 -21.72 5.86 0.07
N ILE A 52 -21.29 6.54 1.13
CA ILE A 52 -21.61 6.21 2.52
C ILE A 52 -22.39 7.40 3.08
N ASN A 53 -23.61 7.16 3.57
CA ASN A 53 -24.52 8.20 4.09
C ASN A 53 -24.74 9.36 3.09
N ASP A 54 -25.04 9.01 1.84
CA ASP A 54 -25.27 9.96 0.72
C ASP A 54 -24.10 10.88 0.38
N LYS A 55 -22.88 10.55 0.83
CA LYS A 55 -21.66 11.28 0.50
C LYS A 55 -20.64 10.36 -0.17
N PRO A 56 -19.96 10.83 -1.24
CA PRO A 56 -18.84 10.09 -1.80
C PRO A 56 -17.67 10.15 -0.82
N VAL A 57 -17.22 8.99 -0.37
CA VAL A 57 -16.05 8.83 0.50
C VAL A 57 -15.05 7.94 -0.25
N GLU A 58 -13.86 8.48 -0.50
CA GLU A 58 -12.74 7.67 -0.94
C GLU A 58 -12.08 7.03 0.28
N GLY A 59 -11.86 5.72 0.22
CA GLY A 59 -11.09 5.03 1.25
C GLY A 59 -10.39 3.79 0.75
N PRO A 60 -9.42 3.29 1.54
CA PRO A 60 -8.61 2.14 1.20
C PRO A 60 -9.39 0.85 1.34
N ILE A 61 -9.29 0.01 0.32
CA ILE A 61 -9.77 -1.37 0.30
C ILE A 61 -8.65 -2.31 0.76
N CYS A 62 -7.44 -2.08 0.28
CA CYS A 62 -6.28 -2.92 0.56
C CYS A 62 -4.98 -2.14 0.42
N PHE A 63 -4.02 -2.45 1.28
CA PHE A 63 -2.63 -2.04 1.12
C PHE A 63 -1.80 -3.28 0.81
N THR A 64 -0.99 -3.21 -0.23
CA THR A 64 -0.02 -4.25 -0.57
C THR A 64 1.35 -3.62 -0.71
N SER A 65 2.38 -4.33 -0.24
CA SER A 65 3.75 -3.90 -0.35
C SER A 65 4.67 -5.09 -0.47
N ARG A 66 5.78 -4.89 -1.16
CA ARG A 66 6.75 -5.94 -1.46
C ARG A 66 8.16 -5.37 -1.44
N GLN A 67 9.09 -6.10 -0.86
CA GLN A 67 10.49 -5.75 -0.94
C GLN A 67 11.03 -6.00 -2.35
N ILE A 68 11.92 -5.12 -2.81
CA ILE A 68 12.58 -5.24 -4.11
C ILE A 68 13.58 -6.40 -4.08
N LYS A 69 13.60 -7.23 -5.13
CA LYS A 69 14.60 -8.30 -5.27
C LYS A 69 15.92 -7.71 -5.75
N GLN A 70 17.04 -8.37 -5.44
CA GLN A 70 18.37 -7.92 -5.88
C GLN A 70 18.49 -7.74 -7.40
N THR A 71 17.76 -8.54 -8.19
CA THR A 71 17.69 -8.43 -9.66
C THR A 71 16.84 -7.26 -10.14
N GLU A 72 15.98 -6.72 -9.29
CA GLU A 72 15.09 -5.59 -9.57
C GLU A 72 15.70 -4.27 -9.07
N ALA A 73 16.63 -4.33 -8.11
CA ALA A 73 17.33 -3.17 -7.55
C ALA A 73 18.25 -2.45 -8.54
N ILE A 74 18.54 -3.05 -9.70
CA ILE A 74 19.30 -2.44 -10.80
C ILE A 74 18.45 -1.50 -11.66
N TYR A 75 17.13 -1.51 -11.49
CA TYR A 75 16.22 -0.69 -12.25
C TYR A 75 16.30 0.78 -11.84
N GLY A 76 16.22 1.68 -12.82
CA GLY A 76 16.10 3.12 -12.56
C GLY A 76 14.70 3.48 -12.07
N ALA A 77 14.54 4.67 -11.48
CA ALA A 77 13.28 5.09 -10.83
C ALA A 77 12.02 4.84 -11.68
N SER A 78 12.02 5.23 -12.97
CA SER A 78 10.85 5.02 -13.85
C SER A 78 10.54 3.53 -14.13
N GLN A 79 11.56 2.67 -14.13
CA GLN A 79 11.37 1.24 -14.29
C GLN A 79 10.83 0.61 -13.01
N THR A 80 11.26 1.08 -11.85
CA THR A 80 10.77 0.64 -10.54
C THR A 80 9.31 1.06 -10.30
N GLU A 81 8.91 2.24 -10.77
CA GLU A 81 7.49 2.66 -10.81
C GLU A 81 6.64 1.78 -11.73
N CYS A 82 7.17 1.38 -12.89
CA CYS A 82 6.47 0.42 -13.74
C CYS A 82 6.40 -0.97 -13.08
N LEU A 83 7.43 -1.36 -12.34
CA LEU A 83 7.45 -2.59 -11.58
C LEU A 83 6.41 -2.56 -10.46
N SER A 84 6.27 -1.47 -9.70
CA SER A 84 5.22 -1.36 -8.66
C SER A 84 3.82 -1.56 -9.25
N LEU A 85 3.55 -1.08 -10.46
CA LEU A 85 2.27 -1.32 -11.14
C LEU A 85 1.98 -2.80 -11.42
N VAL A 86 3.00 -3.59 -11.76
CA VAL A 86 2.84 -4.98 -12.25
C VAL A 86 3.00 -6.02 -11.14
N CYS A 87 3.80 -5.71 -10.13
CA CYS A 87 4.41 -6.69 -9.24
C CYS A 87 4.05 -6.55 -7.76
N VAL A 88 3.29 -5.51 -7.40
CA VAL A 88 2.75 -5.30 -6.05
C VAL A 88 1.40 -5.98 -5.87
#